data_AF-A0A817JM13-F1
#
_entry.id   AF-A0A817JM13-F1
#
_cell.length_a   1.000
_cell.length_b   1.000
_cell.length_c   1.000
_cell.angle_alpha   90.00
_cell.angle_beta   90.00
_cell.angle_gamma   90.00
#
_symmetry.space_group_name_H-M   'P 1'
#
loop_
_entity.id
_entity.type
_entity.pdbx_description
1 polymer ?
#
loop_
_entity_poly.entity_id
_entity_poly.type
_entity_poly.pdbx_seq_one_letter_code
_entity_poly.pdbx_strand_id
1 'polypeptide(L)'
;MRPRAIASHFFSEQRARDYYANLTQHGPRVINTRIDYLTRDFLISQIHRIHSTATATVQFNLSLQNFMTHDIDQLQNIAVRISNPSSQPDTPCLMLAAHYDSGTFK
;
A
#
# COMPACT_ATOMS: atom_id res chain seq x y z
N MET A 1 -13.76 -26.53 -5.42
CA MET A 1 -14.27 -25.73 -4.27
C MET A 1 -14.60 -24.34 -4.77
N ARG A 2 -15.82 -23.83 -4.54
CA ARG A 2 -16.13 -22.41 -4.81
C ARG A 2 -15.58 -21.55 -3.66
N PRO A 3 -14.91 -20.41 -3.93
CA PRO A 3 -14.44 -19.54 -2.85
C PRO A 3 -15.64 -19.05 -2.04
N ARG A 4 -15.57 -19.17 -0.70
CA ARG A 4 -16.57 -18.53 0.16
C ARG A 4 -16.41 -17.01 0.02
N ALA A 5 -17.51 -16.31 -0.23
CA ALA A 5 -17.52 -14.85 -0.26
C ALA A 5 -17.24 -14.32 1.15
N ILE A 6 -15.98 -14.05 1.47
CA ILE A 6 -15.58 -13.36 2.69
C ILE A 6 -15.88 -11.88 2.47
N ALA A 7 -16.66 -11.27 3.36
CA ALA A 7 -16.98 -9.86 3.26
C ALA A 7 -15.70 -9.01 3.30
N SER A 8 -15.67 -7.92 2.52
CA SER A 8 -14.44 -7.15 2.28
C SER A 8 -13.78 -6.63 3.56
N HIS A 9 -14.58 -6.38 4.61
CA HIS A 9 -14.20 -5.84 5.91
C HIS A 9 -13.55 -6.84 6.88
N PHE A 10 -13.53 -8.15 6.58
CA PHE A 10 -12.80 -9.14 7.38
C PHE A 10 -11.45 -9.47 6.76
N PHE A 11 -10.44 -9.75 7.58
CA PHE A 11 -9.17 -10.28 7.09
C PHE A 11 -9.39 -11.59 6.33
N SER A 12 -8.64 -11.77 5.24
CA SER A 12 -8.69 -12.97 4.40
C SER A 12 -7.29 -13.34 3.96
N GLU A 13 -6.79 -14.47 4.46
CA GLU A 13 -5.46 -14.99 4.11
C GLU A 13 -5.34 -15.24 2.60
N GLN A 14 -6.40 -15.78 1.98
CA GLN A 14 -6.43 -16.00 0.53
C GLN A 14 -6.21 -14.70 -0.25
N ARG A 15 -6.92 -13.62 0.09
CA ARG A 15 -6.74 -12.31 -0.56
C ARG A 15 -5.34 -11.75 -0.31
N ALA A 16 -4.79 -11.93 0.90
CA ALA A 16 -3.44 -11.51 1.22
C ALA A 16 -2.38 -12.27 0.38
N ARG A 17 -2.59 -13.57 0.18
CA ARG A 17 -1.75 -14.40 -0.69
C ARG A 17 -1.83 -13.98 -2.16
N ASP A 18 -3.03 -13.77 -2.68
CA ASP A 18 -3.24 -13.34 -4.06
C ASP A 18 -2.62 -11.94 -4.30
N TYR A 19 -2.76 -11.03 -3.34
CA TYR A 19 -2.09 -9.73 -3.35
C TYR A 19 -0.56 -9.89 -3.41
N TYR A 20 0.02 -10.75 -2.57
CA TYR A 20 1.45 -11.01 -2.57
C TYR A 20 1.95 -11.63 -3.88
N ALA A 21 1.20 -12.57 -4.46
CA ALA A 21 1.51 -13.15 -5.76
C ALA A 21 1.53 -12.09 -6.87
N ASN A 22 0.52 -11.20 -6.90
CA ASN A 22 0.46 -10.11 -7.86
C ASN A 22 1.59 -9.09 -7.66
N LEU A 23 1.94 -8.78 -6.41
CA LEU A 23 3.05 -7.86 -6.08
C LEU A 23 4.42 -8.39 -6.50
N THR A 24 4.59 -9.71 -6.55
CA THR A 24 5.88 -10.38 -6.80
C THR A 24 6.05 -10.87 -8.23
N GLN A 25 5.00 -10.83 -9.06
CA GLN A 25 4.99 -11.41 -10.41
C GLN A 25 6.02 -10.82 -11.38
N HIS A 26 6.49 -9.59 -11.12
CA HIS A 26 7.42 -8.87 -12.00
C HIS A 26 8.89 -8.94 -11.56
N GLY A 27 9.19 -9.70 -10.49
CA GLY A 27 10.54 -9.84 -9.94
C GLY A 27 10.86 -8.88 -8.80
N PRO A 28 12.14 -8.73 -8.45
CA PRO A 28 12.57 -7.93 -7.30
C PRO A 28 12.37 -6.43 -7.54
N ARG A 29 11.90 -5.75 -6.49
CA ARG A 29 11.56 -4.32 -6.49
C ARG A 29 12.75 -3.50 -6.01
N VAL A 30 13.85 -3.60 -6.75
CA VAL A 30 15.06 -2.82 -6.44
C VAL A 30 14.76 -1.35 -6.72
N ILE A 31 15.12 -0.49 -5.78
CA ILE A 31 14.86 0.96 -5.83
C ILE A 31 15.35 1.55 -7.16
N ASN A 32 14.59 2.50 -7.70
CA ASN A 32 14.85 3.21 -8.97
C ASN A 32 14.88 2.34 -10.23
N THR A 33 14.46 1.07 -10.14
CA THR A 33 14.26 0.22 -11.32
C THR A 33 12.86 0.34 -11.89
N ARG A 34 12.67 -0.09 -13.15
CA ARG A 34 11.34 -0.20 -13.77
C ARG A 34 10.33 -0.96 -12.91
N ILE A 35 10.78 -2.02 -12.22
CA ILE A 35 9.90 -2.86 -11.41
C ILE A 35 9.44 -2.15 -10.14
N ASP A 36 10.30 -1.31 -9.54
CA ASP A 36 9.92 -0.45 -8.41
C ASP A 36 8.80 0.53 -8.81
N TYR A 37 8.95 1.23 -9.93
CA TYR A 37 7.91 2.15 -10.43
C TYR A 37 6.57 1.43 -10.70
N LEU A 38 6.61 0.30 -11.41
CA LEU A 38 5.40 -0.50 -11.69
C LEU A 38 4.73 -1.03 -10.42
N THR A 39 5.53 -1.44 -9.43
CA THR A 39 5.02 -1.91 -8.14
C THR A 39 4.32 -0.78 -7.41
N ARG A 40 4.92 0.40 -7.36
CA ARG A 40 4.32 1.58 -6.73
C ARG A 40 2.98 1.94 -7.37
N ASP A 41 2.90 1.96 -8.70
CA ASP A 41 1.63 2.18 -9.41
C ASP A 41 0.60 1.11 -9.05
N PHE A 42 1.01 -0.15 -8.97
CA PHE A 42 0.16 -1.25 -8.51
C PHE A 42 -0.34 -1.02 -7.08
N LEU A 43 0.54 -0.67 -6.13
CA LEU A 43 0.18 -0.39 -4.73
C LEU A 43 -0.84 0.73 -4.63
N ILE A 44 -0.59 1.86 -5.32
CA ILE A 44 -1.50 3.00 -5.38
C ILE A 44 -2.87 2.57 -5.94
N SER A 45 -2.88 1.77 -7.01
CA SER A 45 -4.13 1.25 -7.58
C SER A 45 -4.90 0.36 -6.60
N GLN A 46 -4.21 -0.51 -5.84
CA GLN A 46 -4.85 -1.37 -4.84
C GLN A 46 -5.41 -0.55 -3.68
N ILE A 47 -4.68 0.47 -3.23
CA ILE A 47 -5.13 1.40 -2.19
C ILE A 47 -6.41 2.14 -2.63
N HIS A 48 -6.44 2.69 -3.85
CA HIS A 48 -7.64 3.34 -4.39
C HIS A 48 -8.80 2.37 -4.54
N ARG A 49 -8.54 1.13 -4.98
CA ARG A 49 -9.56 0.07 -5.06
C ARG A 49 -10.14 -0.26 -3.69
N ILE A 50 -9.30 -0.40 -2.66
CA ILE A 50 -9.77 -0.67 -1.30
C ILE A 50 -10.70 0.45 -0.84
N HIS A 51 -10.27 1.71 -1.03
CA HIS A 51 -11.08 2.88 -0.70
C HIS A 51 -12.41 2.90 -1.46
N SER A 52 -12.42 2.64 -2.78
CA SER A 52 -13.66 2.66 -3.57
C SER A 52 -14.65 1.54 -3.21
N THR A 53 -14.16 0.45 -2.60
CA THR A 53 -15.00 -0.65 -2.10
C THR A 53 -15.43 -0.47 -0.64
N ALA A 54 -14.99 0.59 0.03
CA ALA A 54 -15.37 0.87 1.41
C ALA A 54 -16.84 1.30 1.46
N THR A 55 -17.60 0.69 2.38
CA THR A 55 -19.02 1.02 2.59
C THR A 55 -19.21 2.22 3.51
N ALA A 56 -18.23 2.53 4.36
CA ALA A 56 -18.26 3.65 5.28
C ALA A 56 -17.75 4.93 4.62
N THR A 57 -18.42 6.05 4.86
CA THR A 57 -17.91 7.37 4.48
C THR A 57 -16.69 7.71 5.34
N VAL A 58 -15.50 7.56 4.76
CA VAL A 58 -14.22 7.88 5.38
C VAL A 58 -13.56 9.03 4.65
N GLN A 59 -12.81 9.86 5.38
CA GLN A 59 -11.83 10.74 4.78
C GLN A 59 -10.61 9.91 4.41
N PHE A 60 -10.17 10.05 3.17
CA PHE A 60 -9.07 9.30 2.59
C PHE A 60 -8.06 10.26 1.97
N ASN A 61 -6.85 10.31 2.52
CA ASN A 61 -5.77 11.16 2.00
C ASN A 61 -4.56 10.28 1.64
N LEU A 62 -4.14 10.33 0.38
CA LEU A 62 -2.93 9.68 -0.10
C LEU A 62 -1.88 10.74 -0.41
N SER A 63 -0.66 10.54 0.07
CA SER A 63 0.47 11.42 -0.17
C SER A 63 1.69 10.60 -0.57
N LEU A 64 2.34 11.00 -1.67
CA LEU A 64 3.65 10.49 -2.05
C LEU A 64 4.71 11.39 -1.44
N GLN A 65 5.55 10.82 -0.57
CA GLN A 65 6.57 11.56 0.16
C GLN A 65 7.94 11.21 -0.38
N ASN A 66 8.59 12.18 -1.03
CA ASN A 66 9.95 12.02 -1.54
C ASN A 66 10.97 12.33 -0.44
N PHE A 67 12.02 11.51 -0.36
CA PHE A 67 13.12 11.72 0.57
C PHE A 67 14.43 11.15 0.01
N MET A 68 15.52 11.46 0.69
CA MET A 68 16.87 11.00 0.34
C MET A 68 17.54 10.46 1.60
N THR A 69 18.35 9.43 1.46
CA THR A 69 19.25 8.94 2.52
C THR A 69 20.70 9.19 2.11
N HIS A 70 21.65 8.83 2.98
CA HIS A 70 23.07 9.02 2.69
C HIS A 70 23.54 8.27 1.42
N ASP A 71 22.92 7.12 1.13
CA ASP A 71 23.38 6.20 0.09
C ASP A 71 22.43 6.10 -1.12
N ILE A 72 21.21 6.66 -1.01
CA ILE A 72 20.16 6.47 -2.02
C ILE A 72 19.37 7.76 -2.22
N ASP A 73 19.36 8.21 -3.47
CA ASP A 73 18.53 9.32 -3.93
C ASP A 73 17.16 8.84 -4.41
N GLN A 74 16.18 9.75 -4.37
CA GLN A 74 14.84 9.58 -4.96
C GLN A 74 14.00 8.45 -4.33
N LEU A 75 14.11 8.26 -3.02
CA LEU A 75 13.22 7.37 -2.29
C LEU A 75 11.81 7.97 -2.22
N GLN A 76 10.79 7.12 -2.25
CA GLN A 76 9.40 7.55 -2.17
C GLN A 76 8.59 6.66 -1.24
N ASN A 77 7.97 7.26 -0.22
CA ASN A 77 6.98 6.58 0.61
C ASN A 77 5.58 6.83 0.06
N ILE A 78 4.70 5.84 0.26
CA ILE A 78 3.25 5.97 0.04
C ILE A 78 2.60 6.11 1.43
N ALA A 79 2.20 7.32 1.78
CA ALA A 79 1.51 7.60 3.03
C ALA A 79 0.00 7.67 2.80
N VAL A 80 -0.76 6.91 3.59
CA VAL A 80 -2.23 6.88 3.53
C VAL A 80 -2.81 7.17 4.90
N ARG A 81 -3.69 8.17 4.97
CA ARG A 81 -4.48 8.47 6.17
C ARG A 81 -5.95 8.18 5.90
N ILE A 82 -6.52 7.31 6.73
CA ILE A 82 -7.95 7.04 6.80
C ILE A 82 -8.45 7.61 8.12
N SER A 83 -9.46 8.47 8.07
CA SER A 83 -10.04 9.07 9.27
C SER A 83 -11.54 9.28 9.11
N ASN A 84 -12.24 9.50 10.22
CA ASN A 84 -13.62 9.97 10.14
C ASN A 84 -13.62 11.40 9.57
N PRO A 85 -14.61 11.80 8.75
CA PRO A 85 -14.68 13.16 8.20
C PRO A 85 -14.69 14.28 9.25
N SER A 86 -15.16 13.98 10.46
CA SER A 86 -15.22 14.90 11.60
C SER A 86 -13.95 14.90 12.47
N SER A 87 -12.91 14.14 12.10
CA SER A 87 -11.70 14.03 12.91
C SER A 87 -10.88 15.32 12.85
N GLN A 88 -10.39 15.78 14.00
CA GLN A 88 -9.46 16.90 14.05
C GLN A 88 -8.06 16.49 13.58
N PRO A 89 -7.23 17.42 13.06
CA PRO A 89 -5.90 17.12 12.52
C PRO A 89 -4.99 16.31 13.48
N ASP A 90 -5.03 16.62 14.77
CA ASP A 90 -4.18 16.02 15.82
C ASP A 90 -4.84 14.84 16.56
N THR A 91 -5.89 14.27 15.97
CA THR A 91 -6.53 13.07 16.53
C THR A 91 -5.51 11.91 16.57
N PRO A 92 -5.30 11.26 17.74
CA PRO A 92 -4.42 10.10 17.83
C PRO A 92 -4.79 9.03 16.80
N CYS A 93 -3.77 8.47 16.14
CA CYS A 93 -3.96 7.50 15.07
C CYS A 93 -3.16 6.23 15.32
N LEU A 94 -3.67 5.11 14.81
CA LEU A 94 -2.90 3.88 14.69
C LEU A 94 -2.05 3.96 13.41
N MET A 95 -0.73 3.83 13.56
CA MET A 95 0.20 3.77 12.43
C MET A 95 0.47 2.30 12.06
N LEU A 96 0.21 1.96 10.80
CA LEU A 96 0.60 0.68 10.19
C LEU A 96 1.67 0.97 9.14
N ALA A 97 2.77 0.22 9.16
CA ALA A 97 3.90 0.42 8.26
C ALA A 97 4.42 -0.91 7.72
N ALA A 98 4.88 -0.89 6.47
CA ALA A 98 5.56 -2.00 5.82
C ALA A 98 6.54 -1.44 4.76
N HIS A 99 7.65 -2.13 4.54
CA HIS A 99 8.53 -1.87 3.41
C HIS A 99 8.00 -2.60 2.17
N TYR A 100 8.19 -2.04 0.98
CA TYR A 100 7.74 -2.65 -0.27
C TYR A 100 8.87 -2.87 -1.28
N ASP A 101 10.01 -2.20 -1.09
CA ASP A 101 11.24 -2.42 -1.83
C ASP A 101 11.83 -3.80 -1.54
N SER A 102 12.71 -4.25 -2.42
CA SER A 102 13.48 -5.48 -2.26
C SER A 102 14.96 -5.12 -2.11
N GLY A 103 15.61 -5.70 -1.10
CA GLY A 103 17.05 -5.57 -0.94
C GLY A 103 17.79 -6.05 -2.18
N THR A 104 18.88 -5.39 -2.51
CA THR A 104 19.85 -5.92 -3.47
C THR A 104 20.72 -6.95 -2.75
N PHE A 105 20.81 -8.16 -3.29
CA PHE A 105 21.90 -9.05 -2.94
C PHE A 105 23.18 -8.40 -3.47
N LYS A 106 24.02 -7.89 -2.57
CA LYS A 106 25.41 -7.52 -2.89
C LYS A 106 26.27 -8.78 -2.83
#